data_AF-A0A7J6USN7-F1
#
_entry.id   AF-A0A7J6USN7-F1
#
_cell.length_a   1.000
_cell.length_b   1.000
_cell.length_c   1.000
_cell.angle_alpha   90.00
_cell.angle_beta   90.00
_cell.angle_gamma   90.00
#
_symmetry.space_group_name_H-M   'P 1'
#
loop_
_entity.id
_entity.type
_entity.pdbx_description
1 polymer ?
#
loop_
_entity_poly.entity_id
_entity_poly.type
_entity_poly.pdbx_seq_one_letter_code
_entity_poly.pdbx_strand_id
1 'polypeptide(L)'
;MMKPLRLPPGFQFTPSDSDLISHYLKKKINGEPLPIVNLIKDRDLYGKETPFQIFESCSSSFDSSVFNKWMYFFTKIKKKFSGNPSAKRIDRIVGNGSWKCSNTTKIYDENNKNLVIGYKTLLNFIVKSPEKENNTNEEKKQTNSWILYEYTLKGSDAIDKDSIWAVCKFRKGGKLRKDSHDNPPPSKRERPPSV
;
A
#
# COMPACT_ATOMS: atom_id res chain seq x y z
N MET A 1 19.68 -14.18 15.56
CA MET A 1 18.28 -14.28 16.00
C MET A 1 17.81 -12.88 16.37
N MET A 2 16.79 -12.31 15.71
CA MET A 2 16.25 -10.99 16.10
C MET A 2 15.51 -11.13 17.43
N LYS A 3 15.80 -10.26 18.40
CA LYS A 3 15.09 -10.27 19.69
C LYS A 3 13.62 -9.88 19.45
N PRO A 4 12.65 -10.60 20.05
CA PRO A 4 11.24 -10.25 19.94
C PRO A 4 10.99 -8.86 20.55
N LEU A 5 10.08 -8.09 19.95
CA LEU A 5 9.62 -6.81 20.47
C LEU A 5 8.97 -7.06 21.84
N ARG A 6 9.54 -6.48 22.91
CA ARG A 6 8.97 -6.56 24.26
C ARG A 6 8.05 -5.38 24.47
N LEU A 7 6.80 -5.53 24.04
CA LEU A 7 5.75 -4.52 24.21
C LEU A 7 4.85 -4.92 25.39
N PRO A 8 4.33 -3.95 26.17
CA PRO A 8 3.37 -4.26 27.23
C PRO A 8 2.14 -5.01 26.69
N PRO A 9 1.52 -5.90 27.48
CA PRO A 9 0.27 -6.54 27.11
C PRO A 9 -0.80 -5.51 26.71
N GLY A 10 -1.52 -5.80 25.63
CA GLY A 10 -2.56 -4.92 25.09
C GLY A 10 -2.05 -3.80 24.18
N PHE A 11 -0.74 -3.60 24.06
CA PHE A 11 -0.19 -2.65 23.10
C PHE A 11 -0.53 -3.06 21.66
N GLN A 12 -1.04 -2.11 20.88
CA GLN A 12 -1.28 -2.27 19.45
C GLN A 12 -0.57 -1.17 18.68
N PHE A 13 0.09 -1.55 17.59
CA PHE A 13 0.65 -0.59 16.66
C PHE A 13 -0.41 -0.11 15.67
N THR A 14 -1.05 1.01 16.00
CA THR A 14 -2.10 1.64 15.19
C THR A 14 -1.74 3.10 14.89
N PRO A 15 -0.65 3.35 14.14
CA PRO A 15 -0.23 4.72 13.82
C PRO A 15 -1.27 5.40 12.92
N SER A 16 -1.44 6.71 13.09
CA SER A 16 -2.19 7.52 12.12
C SER A 16 -1.44 7.59 10.79
N ASP A 17 -2.13 8.01 9.72
CA ASP A 17 -1.48 8.25 8.43
C ASP A 17 -0.40 9.35 8.54
N SER A 18 -0.57 10.34 9.42
CA SER A 18 0.42 11.39 9.71
C SER A 18 1.63 10.83 10.46
N ASP A 19 1.43 9.99 11.48
CA ASP A 19 2.52 9.38 12.25
C ASP A 19 3.47 8.57 11.37
N LEU A 20 2.90 7.78 10.44
CA LEU A 20 3.68 6.99 9.50
C LEU A 20 4.59 7.87 8.64
N ILE A 21 4.14 9.06 8.25
CA ILE A 21 4.94 10.01 7.47
C ILE A 21 5.96 10.72 8.35
N SER A 22 5.51 11.40 9.39
CA SER A 22 6.32 12.34 10.18
C SER A 22 7.29 11.66 11.13
N HIS A 23 6.88 10.56 11.77
CA HIS A 23 7.66 9.90 12.82
C HIS A 23 8.39 8.64 12.37
N TYR A 24 7.99 8.04 11.24
CA TYR A 24 8.64 6.85 10.71
C TYR A 24 9.35 7.11 9.38
N LEU A 25 8.62 7.47 8.33
CA LEU A 25 9.21 7.60 6.98
C LEU A 25 10.23 8.73 6.90
N LYS A 26 9.88 9.94 7.38
CA LYS A 26 10.78 11.10 7.37
C LYS A 26 12.06 10.80 8.16
N LYS A 27 11.92 10.21 9.35
CA LYS A 27 13.07 9.79 10.18
C LYS A 27 13.95 8.75 9.50
N LYS A 28 13.34 7.72 8.89
CA LYS A 28 14.06 6.70 8.09
C LYS A 28 14.88 7.33 6.98
N ILE A 29 14.31 8.28 6.23
CA ILE A 29 14.97 8.99 5.13
C ILE A 29 16.14 9.82 5.66
N ASN A 30 15.98 10.49 6.79
CA ASN A 30 17.01 11.33 7.41
C ASN A 30 18.08 10.53 8.19
N GLY A 31 17.95 9.22 8.33
CA GLY A 31 18.84 8.40 9.16
C GLY A 31 18.66 8.64 10.67
N GLU A 32 17.52 9.19 11.08
CA GLU A 32 17.20 9.46 12.49
C GLU A 32 16.68 8.20 13.20
N PRO A 33 16.88 8.10 14.54
CA PRO A 33 16.30 7.01 15.32
C PRO A 33 14.77 6.95 15.24
N LEU A 34 14.25 5.75 14.98
CA LEU A 34 12.80 5.48 14.95
C LEU A 34 12.22 5.43 16.38
N PRO A 35 10.95 5.83 16.58
CA PRO A 35 10.31 5.79 17.90
C PRO A 35 10.34 4.40 18.56
N ILE A 36 10.10 3.36 17.75
CA ILE A 36 10.21 1.96 18.15
C ILE A 36 10.98 1.22 17.05
N VAL A 37 12.14 0.67 17.42
CA VAL A 37 13.01 -0.07 16.50
C VAL A 37 12.36 -1.40 16.12
N ASN A 38 12.57 -1.87 14.88
CA ASN A 38 12.08 -3.16 14.33
C ASN A 38 10.55 -3.32 14.19
N LEU A 39 9.76 -2.29 14.46
CA LEU A 39 8.31 -2.32 14.28
C LEU A 39 7.90 -2.29 12.80
N ILE A 40 8.62 -1.51 12.00
CA ILE A 40 8.53 -1.46 10.54
C ILE A 40 9.84 -2.01 9.99
N LYS A 41 9.77 -3.03 9.11
CA LYS A 41 10.96 -3.76 8.63
C LYS A 41 11.34 -3.36 7.21
N ASP A 42 12.61 -3.39 6.86
CA ASP A 42 13.01 -3.23 5.46
C ASP A 42 12.65 -4.48 4.65
N ARG A 43 11.85 -4.34 3.58
CA ARG A 43 11.52 -5.41 2.63
C ARG A 43 11.19 -4.82 1.26
N ASP A 44 11.75 -5.40 0.19
CA ASP A 44 11.37 -5.05 -1.18
C ASP A 44 9.99 -5.64 -1.51
N LEU A 45 8.97 -4.78 -1.60
CA LEU A 45 7.60 -5.18 -1.94
C LEU A 45 7.29 -5.12 -3.44
N TYR A 46 8.24 -4.62 -4.23
CA TYR A 46 8.12 -4.42 -5.67
C TYR A 46 9.13 -5.28 -6.46
N GLY A 47 9.77 -6.23 -5.78
CA GLY A 47 10.74 -7.15 -6.35
C GLY A 47 10.11 -8.40 -6.99
N LYS A 48 10.83 -9.52 -6.91
CA LYS A 48 10.46 -10.77 -7.59
C LYS A 48 9.39 -11.58 -6.85
N GLU A 49 9.30 -11.43 -5.54
CA GLU A 49 8.42 -12.24 -4.69
C GLU A 49 6.98 -11.72 -4.72
N THR A 50 6.04 -12.63 -4.92
CA THR A 50 4.61 -12.33 -4.84
C THR A 50 4.19 -11.95 -3.41
N PRO A 51 3.07 -11.23 -3.24
CA PRO A 51 2.48 -10.97 -1.93
C PRO A 51 2.35 -12.19 -1.02
N PHE A 52 1.94 -13.34 -1.58
CA PHE A 52 1.83 -14.59 -0.83
C PHE A 52 3.19 -15.06 -0.31
N GLN A 53 4.22 -15.05 -1.15
CA GLN A 53 5.59 -15.42 -0.73
C GLN A 53 6.14 -14.48 0.35
N ILE A 54 5.89 -13.17 0.22
CA ILE A 54 6.27 -12.19 1.24
C ILE A 54 5.57 -12.48 2.56
N PHE A 55 4.26 -12.75 2.53
CA PHE A 55 3.49 -13.10 3.72
C PHE A 55 4.05 -14.35 4.41
N GLU A 56 4.23 -15.45 3.68
CA GLU A 56 4.77 -16.70 4.23
C GLU A 56 6.15 -16.51 4.86
N SER A 57 7.03 -15.76 4.19
CA SER A 57 8.40 -15.53 4.67
C SER A 57 8.49 -14.65 5.92
N CYS A 58 7.48 -13.80 6.17
CA CYS A 58 7.54 -12.77 7.20
C CYS A 58 6.52 -12.98 8.34
N SER A 59 5.51 -13.84 8.16
CA SER A 59 4.38 -14.00 9.10
C SER A 59 4.83 -14.31 10.52
N SER A 60 5.78 -15.22 10.70
CA SER A 60 6.35 -15.60 12.01
C SER A 60 7.05 -14.46 12.74
N SER A 61 7.43 -13.41 12.02
CA SER A 61 8.16 -12.28 12.55
C SER A 61 7.25 -11.10 12.94
N PHE A 62 5.94 -11.19 12.67
CA PHE A 62 4.94 -10.20 13.03
C PHE A 62 3.93 -10.81 14.00
N ASP A 63 3.84 -10.24 15.20
CA ASP A 63 2.82 -10.62 16.16
C ASP A 63 1.46 -10.05 15.74
N SER A 64 0.54 -10.92 15.33
CA SER A 64 -0.79 -10.50 14.87
C SER A 64 -1.60 -9.75 15.95
N SER A 65 -1.30 -9.95 17.25
CA SER A 65 -1.92 -9.21 18.34
C SER A 65 -1.44 -7.75 18.40
N VAL A 66 -0.16 -7.52 18.12
CA VAL A 66 0.44 -6.18 18.08
C VAL A 66 0.02 -5.42 16.83
N PHE A 67 -0.06 -6.10 15.68
CA PHE A 67 -0.23 -5.41 14.39
C PHE A 67 -1.63 -5.53 13.77
N ASN A 68 -2.60 -6.12 14.48
CA ASN A 68 -3.98 -6.30 13.99
C ASN A 68 -4.03 -6.88 12.56
N LYS A 69 -3.25 -7.96 12.32
CA LYS A 69 -3.08 -8.65 11.03
C LYS A 69 -2.42 -7.83 9.90
N TRP A 70 -1.96 -6.62 10.17
CA TRP A 70 -1.15 -5.85 9.23
C TRP A 70 0.33 -6.17 9.39
N MET A 71 1.09 -6.05 8.32
CA MET A 71 2.55 -6.07 8.33
C MET A 71 3.04 -4.75 7.78
N TYR A 72 4.05 -4.16 8.42
CA TYR A 72 4.56 -2.83 8.09
C TYR A 72 5.98 -2.92 7.58
N PHE A 73 6.23 -2.30 6.43
CA PHE A 73 7.53 -2.35 5.76
C PHE A 73 8.00 -0.98 5.30
N PHE A 74 9.31 -0.78 5.36
CA PHE A 74 10.00 0.22 4.54
C PHE A 74 10.39 -0.44 3.22
N THR A 75 10.11 0.23 2.10
CA THR A 75 10.53 -0.21 0.77
C THR A 75 11.00 0.98 -0.04
N LYS A 76 11.95 0.74 -0.94
CA LYS A 76 12.24 1.66 -2.04
C LYS A 76 11.38 1.29 -3.23
N ILE A 77 10.77 2.30 -3.84
CA ILE A 77 9.96 2.19 -5.03
C ILE A 77 10.80 2.72 -6.19
N LYS A 78 11.09 1.87 -7.18
CA LYS A 78 11.84 2.30 -8.36
C LYS A 78 10.95 3.18 -9.25
N LYS A 79 11.45 4.35 -9.62
CA LYS A 79 10.82 5.19 -10.63
C LYS A 79 11.11 4.59 -12.00
N LYS A 80 10.09 4.45 -12.83
CA LYS A 80 10.31 4.11 -14.24
C LYS A 80 10.74 5.39 -14.95
N PHE A 81 11.95 5.41 -15.49
CA PHE A 81 12.35 6.41 -16.48
C PHE A 81 11.47 6.21 -17.71
N SER A 82 10.43 7.01 -17.81
CA SER A 82 9.75 7.28 -19.06
C SER A 82 10.56 8.37 -19.76
N GLY A 83 10.88 8.21 -21.05
CA GLY A 83 11.50 9.27 -21.87
C GLY A 83 10.68 10.57 -21.91
N ASN A 84 9.47 10.58 -21.35
CA ASN A 84 8.70 11.76 -21.02
C ASN A 84 8.89 12.14 -19.52
N PRO A 85 9.52 13.31 -19.22
CA PRO A 85 9.77 13.81 -17.87
C PRO A 85 8.52 13.98 -16.99
N SER A 86 7.34 14.13 -17.61
CA SER A 86 6.05 14.34 -16.92
C SER A 86 5.37 13.04 -16.49
N ALA A 87 5.76 11.89 -17.07
CA ALA A 87 5.17 10.60 -16.76
C ALA A 87 5.99 9.85 -15.70
N LYS A 88 5.84 10.26 -14.43
CA LYS A 88 6.38 9.53 -13.27
C LYS A 88 5.58 8.24 -13.05
N ARG A 89 5.89 7.19 -13.81
CA ARG A 89 5.27 5.87 -13.64
C ARG A 89 6.11 5.04 -12.68
N ILE A 90 5.46 4.37 -11.74
CA ILE A 90 6.08 3.36 -10.87
C ILE A 90 5.86 2.01 -11.54
N ASP A 91 6.91 1.18 -11.67
CA ASP A 91 6.70 -0.22 -12.02
C ASP A 91 6.19 -0.97 -10.82
N ARG A 92 5.03 -1.60 -10.99
CA ARG A 92 4.28 -2.28 -9.95
C ARG A 92 4.05 -3.76 -10.32
N ILE A 93 4.78 -4.28 -11.30
CA ILE A 93 4.78 -5.70 -11.64
C ILE A 93 5.60 -6.44 -10.59
N VAL A 94 5.00 -7.48 -10.00
CA VAL A 94 5.60 -8.24 -8.90
C VAL A 94 5.28 -9.71 -9.11
N GLY A 95 6.33 -10.53 -9.25
CA GLY A 95 6.22 -11.96 -9.56
C GLY A 95 5.30 -12.23 -10.76
N ASN A 96 4.23 -12.98 -10.53
CA ASN A 96 3.22 -13.34 -11.54
C ASN A 96 2.05 -12.34 -11.64
N GLY A 97 2.14 -11.15 -11.06
CA GLY A 97 1.03 -10.21 -10.99
C GLY A 97 1.46 -8.76 -11.08
N SER A 98 0.54 -7.87 -10.71
CA SER A 98 0.81 -6.44 -10.57
C SER A 98 -0.05 -5.79 -9.50
N TRP A 99 0.51 -4.82 -8.80
CA TRP A 99 -0.26 -3.93 -7.94
C TRP A 99 -0.99 -2.89 -8.79
N LYS A 100 -2.32 -2.84 -8.68
CA LYS A 100 -3.15 -1.82 -9.31
C LYS A 100 -3.53 -0.75 -8.30
N CYS A 101 -3.30 0.50 -8.67
CA CYS A 101 -3.75 1.66 -7.91
C CYS A 101 -5.27 1.74 -7.93
N SER A 102 -5.88 1.86 -6.76
CA SER A 102 -7.32 2.08 -6.63
C SER A 102 -7.65 3.52 -6.24
N ASN A 103 -6.90 4.11 -5.30
CA ASN A 103 -7.12 5.48 -4.85
C ASN A 103 -5.83 6.07 -4.29
N THR A 104 -5.66 7.39 -4.40
CA THR A 104 -4.59 8.14 -3.73
C THR A 104 -5.17 9.35 -3.02
N THR A 105 -4.90 9.48 -1.73
CA THR A 105 -5.35 10.61 -0.90
C THR A 105 -4.17 11.39 -0.35
N LYS A 106 -4.35 12.71 -0.14
CA LYS A 106 -3.38 13.56 0.55
C LYS A 106 -3.39 13.25 2.05
N ILE A 107 -2.22 13.30 2.67
CA ILE A 107 -2.03 13.24 4.12
C ILE A 107 -1.60 14.62 4.57
N TYR A 108 -2.30 15.16 5.55
CA TYR A 108 -2.04 16.48 6.12
C TYR A 108 -1.32 16.36 7.46
N ASP A 109 -0.55 17.38 7.80
CA ASP A 109 0.06 17.51 9.11
C ASP A 109 -1.02 17.59 10.19
N GLU A 110 -0.75 16.95 11.34
CA GLU A 110 -1.70 16.92 12.45
C GLU A 110 -1.93 18.30 13.07
N ASN A 111 -0.87 19.11 13.15
CA ASN A 111 -0.91 20.45 13.73
C ASN A 111 -1.29 21.52 12.69
N ASN A 112 -1.17 21.21 11.40
CA ASN A 112 -1.55 22.10 10.32
C ASN A 112 -2.27 21.37 9.19
N LYS A 113 -3.61 21.36 9.24
CA LYS A 113 -4.47 20.70 8.25
C LYS A 113 -4.40 21.27 6.84
N ASN A 114 -3.73 22.40 6.62
CA ASN A 114 -3.49 22.96 5.29
C ASN A 114 -2.14 22.48 4.69
N LEU A 115 -1.28 21.88 5.51
CA LEU A 115 0.03 21.41 5.09
C LEU A 115 -0.04 19.94 4.68
N VAL A 116 0.05 19.68 3.37
CA VAL A 116 0.23 18.31 2.87
C VAL A 116 1.65 17.84 3.16
N ILE A 117 1.79 16.74 3.90
CA ILE A 117 3.07 16.13 4.26
C ILE A 117 3.36 14.84 3.47
N GLY A 118 2.34 14.21 2.90
CA GLY A 118 2.52 12.99 2.15
C GLY A 118 1.27 12.55 1.39
N TYR A 119 1.34 11.33 0.88
CA TYR A 119 0.28 10.70 0.11
C TYR A 119 0.09 9.26 0.58
N LYS A 120 -1.16 8.80 0.57
CA LYS A 120 -1.57 7.42 0.82
C LYS A 120 -2.20 6.85 -0.43
N THR A 121 -1.60 5.81 -0.98
CA THR A 121 -2.11 5.10 -2.16
C THR A 121 -2.60 3.72 -1.74
N LEU A 122 -3.87 3.40 -2.04
CA LEU A 122 -4.43 2.06 -1.91
C LEU A 122 -4.14 1.27 -3.18
N LEU A 123 -3.57 0.08 -3.03
CA LEU A 123 -3.31 -0.86 -4.10
C LEU A 123 -3.90 -2.23 -3.81
N ASN A 124 -4.39 -2.87 -4.87
CA ASN A 124 -4.85 -4.25 -4.87
C ASN A 124 -3.98 -5.08 -5.80
N PHE A 125 -3.58 -6.28 -5.37
CA PHE A 125 -2.79 -7.18 -6.21
C PHE A 125 -3.70 -7.95 -7.16
N ILE A 126 -3.32 -7.97 -8.45
CA ILE A 126 -3.98 -8.77 -9.47
C ILE A 126 -2.96 -9.75 -10.05
N VAL A 127 -3.25 -11.04 -9.91
CA VAL A 127 -2.48 -12.13 -10.55
C VAL A 127 -2.72 -12.07 -12.06
N LYS A 128 -1.66 -12.18 -12.86
CA LYS A 128 -1.79 -12.41 -14.30
C LYS A 128 -2.20 -13.86 -14.49
N SER A 129 -3.44 -14.11 -14.89
CA SER A 129 -3.86 -15.46 -15.27
C SER A 129 -3.02 -15.93 -16.47
N PRO A 130 -2.59 -17.21 -16.51
CA PRO A 130 -2.06 -17.75 -17.75
C PRO A 130 -3.15 -17.70 -18.82
N GLU A 131 -2.85 -17.10 -19.98
CA GLU A 131 -3.71 -17.21 -21.16
C GLU A 131 -3.85 -18.69 -21.49
N LYS A 132 -5.08 -19.21 -21.45
CA LYS A 132 -5.50 -20.62 -21.67
C LYS A 132 -5.63 -21.44 -20.39
N GLU A 133 -6.81 -21.37 -19.79
CA GLU A 133 -7.49 -22.56 -19.30
C GLU A 133 -8.97 -22.24 -19.10
N ASN A 134 -9.82 -22.98 -19.82
CA ASN A 134 -11.29 -22.93 -19.76
C ASN A 134 -11.81 -23.50 -18.43
N ASN A 135 -11.39 -22.94 -17.30
CA ASN A 135 -11.79 -23.38 -15.97
C ASN A 135 -12.60 -22.26 -15.31
N THR A 136 -13.93 -22.47 -15.32
CA THR A 136 -15.01 -21.80 -14.57
C THR A 136 -14.59 -20.57 -13.73
N ASN A 137 -15.01 -19.40 -14.20
CA ASN A 137 -14.58 -18.05 -13.82
C ASN A 137 -14.87 -17.58 -12.37
N GLU A 138 -15.33 -18.44 -11.46
CA GLU A 138 -15.80 -18.02 -10.13
C GLU A 138 -14.98 -18.58 -8.96
N GLU A 139 -14.44 -19.81 -9.05
CA GLU A 139 -13.76 -20.43 -7.91
C GLU A 139 -12.29 -19.98 -7.75
N LYS A 140 -11.57 -19.69 -8.84
CA LYS A 140 -10.19 -19.15 -8.77
C LYS A 140 -10.12 -17.66 -8.39
N LYS A 141 -11.24 -16.93 -8.48
CA LYS A 141 -11.27 -15.46 -8.25
C LYS A 141 -11.33 -15.09 -6.76
N GLN A 142 -11.65 -16.05 -5.89
CA GLN A 142 -12.19 -15.76 -4.56
C GLN A 142 -11.20 -15.93 -3.38
N THR A 143 -9.96 -16.41 -3.58
CA THR A 143 -9.13 -16.87 -2.44
C THR A 143 -7.92 -16.02 -2.04
N ASN A 144 -7.39 -15.09 -2.86
CA ASN A 144 -6.10 -14.43 -2.57
C ASN A 144 -6.00 -12.95 -3.01
N SER A 145 -6.99 -12.11 -2.70
CA SER A 145 -6.82 -10.66 -2.86
C SER A 145 -5.83 -10.14 -1.82
N TRP A 146 -4.86 -9.31 -2.21
CA TRP A 146 -3.91 -8.67 -1.30
C TRP A 146 -4.11 -7.17 -1.33
N ILE A 147 -4.05 -6.54 -0.14
CA ILE A 147 -4.21 -5.11 0.02
C ILE A 147 -2.88 -4.52 0.50
N LEU A 148 -2.47 -3.45 -0.17
CA LEU A 148 -1.30 -2.65 0.18
C LEU A 148 -1.74 -1.19 0.29
N TYR A 149 -1.40 -0.55 1.40
CA TYR A 149 -1.36 0.91 1.45
C TYR A 149 0.09 1.36 1.40
N GLU A 150 0.40 2.21 0.41
CA GLU A 150 1.68 2.84 0.19
C GLU A 150 1.62 4.28 0.72
N TYR A 151 2.59 4.65 1.55
CA TYR A 151 2.72 5.97 2.16
C TYR A 151 4.03 6.61 1.70
N THR A 152 3.94 7.73 0.98
CA THR A 152 5.11 8.45 0.45
C THR A 152 5.17 9.87 0.98
N LEU A 153 6.38 10.34 1.32
CA LEU A 153 6.63 11.71 1.77
C LEU A 153 6.51 12.69 0.58
N LYS A 154 5.86 13.83 0.78
CA LYS A 154 5.77 14.88 -0.25
C LYS A 154 7.17 15.41 -0.57
N GLY A 155 7.50 15.53 -1.85
CA GLY A 155 8.81 16.01 -2.31
C GLY A 155 9.95 14.99 -2.20
N SER A 156 9.67 13.76 -1.76
CA SER A 156 10.68 12.69 -1.69
C SER A 156 11.24 12.29 -3.05
N ASP A 157 10.53 12.59 -4.12
CA ASP A 157 10.97 12.39 -5.50
C ASP A 157 12.15 13.29 -5.91
N ALA A 158 12.42 14.37 -5.16
CA ALA A 158 13.60 15.20 -5.35
C ALA A 158 14.84 14.70 -4.60
N ILE A 159 14.67 13.81 -3.61
CA ILE A 159 15.76 13.33 -2.74
C ILE A 159 16.64 12.29 -3.47
N ASP A 160 16.00 11.34 -4.15
CA ASP A 160 16.66 10.31 -4.94
C ASP A 160 16.02 10.33 -6.33
N LYS A 161 16.83 10.45 -7.40
CA LYS A 161 16.33 10.54 -8.77
C LYS A 161 15.67 9.24 -9.22
N ASP A 162 16.14 8.10 -8.73
CA ASP A 162 15.80 6.78 -9.26
C ASP A 162 14.77 6.04 -8.39
N SER A 163 14.63 6.44 -7.13
CA SER A 163 13.70 5.79 -6.21
C SER A 163 12.96 6.73 -5.27
N ILE A 164 11.89 6.23 -4.67
CA ILE A 164 11.13 6.90 -3.61
C ILE A 164 11.03 5.93 -2.43
N TRP A 165 11.37 6.41 -1.24
CA TRP A 165 11.09 5.64 -0.01
C TRP A 165 9.59 5.69 0.31
N ALA A 166 9.07 4.55 0.73
CA ALA A 166 7.71 4.43 1.25
C ALA A 166 7.68 3.60 2.53
N VAL A 167 6.70 3.93 3.38
CA VAL A 167 6.16 2.96 4.34
C VAL A 167 4.99 2.27 3.67
N CYS A 168 4.91 0.96 3.80
CA CYS A 168 3.81 0.17 3.30
C CYS A 168 3.18 -0.60 4.45
N LYS A 169 1.85 -0.65 4.52
CA LYS A 169 1.15 -1.65 5.32
C LYS A 169 0.40 -2.63 4.43
N PHE A 170 0.59 -3.90 4.74
CA PHE A 170 0.29 -5.03 3.87
C PHE A 170 -0.54 -6.06 4.63
N ARG A 171 -1.56 -6.64 3.99
CA ARG A 171 -2.30 -7.79 4.53
C ARG A 171 -3.01 -8.60 3.44
N LYS A 172 -3.44 -9.81 3.82
CA LYS A 172 -4.43 -10.55 3.03
C LYS A 172 -5.77 -9.80 3.05
N GLY A 173 -6.33 -9.56 1.88
CA GLY A 173 -7.65 -8.98 1.69
C GLY A 173 -8.76 -9.94 2.10
N GLY A 174 -9.93 -9.38 2.41
CA GLY A 174 -11.16 -10.16 2.58
C GLY A 174 -11.80 -10.50 1.24
N LYS A 175 -12.87 -11.31 1.25
CA LYS A 175 -13.75 -11.46 0.08
C LYS A 175 -14.19 -10.06 -0.36
N LEU A 176 -13.98 -9.70 -1.63
CA LEU A 176 -14.61 -8.54 -2.23
C LEU A 176 -16.12 -8.79 -2.17
N ARG A 177 -16.82 -8.23 -1.18
CA ARG A 177 -18.28 -8.13 -1.27
C ARG A 177 -18.53 -7.11 -2.37
N LYS A 178 -19.18 -7.56 -3.45
CA LYS A 178 -19.87 -6.64 -4.36
C LYS A 178 -21.04 -6.09 -3.55
N ASP A 179 -20.83 -5.01 -2.81
CA ASP A 179 -21.97 -4.28 -2.26
C ASP A 179 -22.64 -3.57 -3.42
N SER A 180 -23.81 -4.06 -3.81
CA SER A 180 -24.64 -3.55 -4.89
C SER A 180 -25.38 -2.25 -4.52
N HIS A 181 -24.81 -1.39 -3.68
CA HIS A 181 -25.51 -0.24 -3.11
C HIS A 181 -24.93 1.15 -3.38
N ASP A 182 -23.88 1.29 -4.18
CA ASP A 182 -23.37 2.60 -4.60
C ASP A 182 -23.28 2.74 -6.13
N ASN A 183 -24.32 2.31 -6.85
CA ASN A 183 -24.58 2.92 -8.16
C ASN A 183 -25.30 4.25 -7.90
N PRO A 184 -24.73 5.42 -8.25
CA PRO A 184 -25.50 6.65 -8.24
C PRO A 184 -26.71 6.44 -9.17
N PRO A 185 -27.92 6.92 -8.79
CA PRO A 185 -29.08 6.77 -9.64
C PRO A 185 -28.78 7.37 -11.02
N PRO A 186 -29.23 6.73 -12.12
CA PRO A 186 -29.00 7.25 -13.45
C PRO A 186 -29.56 8.68 -13.51
N SER A 187 -28.74 9.63 -13.96
CA SER A 187 -29.15 11.01 -14.15
C SER A 187 -30.39 11.01 -15.05
N LYS A 188 -31.53 11.49 -14.54
CA LYS A 188 -32.71 11.74 -15.35
C LYS A 188 -32.29 12.73 -16.43
N ARG A 189 -32.19 12.28 -17.68
CA ARG A 189 -32.11 13.17 -18.83
C ARG A 189 -33.46 13.88 -18.91
N GLU A 190 -33.49 15.15 -18.53
CA GLU A 190 -34.63 16.02 -18.84
C GLU A 190 -34.77 16.05 -20.37
N ARG A 191 -35.99 15.77 -20.85
CA ARG A 191 -36.31 15.97 -22.27
C ARG A 191 -36.38 17.48 -22.50
N PRO A 192 -35.80 18.01 -23.60
CA PRO A 192 -36.04 19.39 -23.97
C PRO A 192 -37.53 19.59 -24.28
N PRO A 193 -38.07 20.80 -24.04
CA PRO A 193 -39.47 21.10 -24.31
C PRO A 193 -39.75 20.99 -25.81
N SER A 194 -40.89 20.41 -26.13
CA SER A 194 -41.44 20.38 -27.50
C SER A 194 -41.78 21.81 -27.93
N VAL A 195 -41.36 22.18 -29.15
CA VAL A 195 -41.85 23.36 -29.88
C VAL A 195 -43.28 23.12 -30.34
#